data_AF-A0A9D0CY80-F1
#
_entry.id   AF-A0A9D0CY80-F1
#
_cell.length_a   1.000
_cell.length_b   1.000
_cell.length_c   1.000
_cell.angle_alpha   90.00
_cell.angle_beta   90.00
_cell.angle_gamma   90.00
#
_symmetry.space_group_name_H-M   'P 1'
#
loop_
_entity.id
_entity.type
_entity.pdbx_description
1 polymer ?
#
loop_
_entity_poly.entity_id
_entity_poly.type
_entity_poly.pdbx_seq_one_letter_code
_entity_poly.pdbx_strand_id
1 'polypeptide(L)'
;MRAKIEFLIKAIEEAQETNRFLDTKAGALIVFESSLLAVAVFNLFDKSTLELIRNLINRAAIGYQIFLAFYFVCYLIALIAHILLSLRVIFPQENPEAHIDLGDFQPKRLFFLYKLDEKQCLRPSVVEYSTRLASMSDGDIIKEYIFELLKLSYRRKLKSDRLAFSFRFLAFLIVGIVIFGFLLAYGLLAY
;
A
#
# COMPACT_ATOMS: atom_id res chain seq x y z
N MET A 1 13.35 -35.54 -6.41
CA MET A 1 12.11 -34.96 -5.83
C MET A 1 12.44 -33.98 -4.71
N ARG A 2 13.24 -34.40 -3.72
CA ARG A 2 13.75 -33.56 -2.61
C ARG A 2 14.30 -32.18 -3.03
N ALA A 3 15.22 -32.13 -4.00
CA ALA A 3 15.78 -30.86 -4.48
C ALA A 3 14.73 -29.89 -5.09
N LYS A 4 13.66 -30.41 -5.71
CA LYS A 4 12.58 -29.58 -6.25
C LYS A 4 11.74 -28.96 -5.12
N ILE A 5 11.48 -29.74 -4.07
CA ILE A 5 10.75 -29.27 -2.88
C ILE A 5 11.59 -28.22 -2.13
N GLU A 6 12.88 -28.49 -1.92
CA GLU A 6 13.81 -27.55 -1.29
C GLU A 6 13.92 -26.22 -2.08
N PHE A 7 13.96 -26.30 -3.42
CA PHE A 7 13.90 -25.11 -4.27
C PHE A 7 12.60 -24.32 -4.07
N LEU A 8 11.45 -24.99 -4.07
CA LEU A 8 10.14 -24.33 -3.90
C LEU A 8 10.01 -23.69 -2.51
N ILE A 9 10.46 -24.36 -1.46
CA ILE A 9 10.46 -23.82 -0.09
C ILE A 9 11.30 -22.55 -0.03
N LYS A 10 12.54 -22.57 -0.54
CA LYS A 10 13.40 -21.39 -0.57
C LYS A 10 12.78 -20.24 -1.38
N ALA A 11 12.17 -20.54 -2.52
CA ALA A 11 11.50 -19.53 -3.34
C ALA A 11 10.29 -18.91 -2.61
N ILE A 12 9.54 -19.71 -1.84
CA ILE A 12 8.44 -19.24 -1.01
C ILE A 12 8.96 -18.34 0.12
N GLU A 13 10.02 -18.75 0.82
CA GLU A 13 10.67 -17.96 1.87
C GLU A 13 11.11 -16.60 1.34
N GLU A 14 11.84 -16.57 0.22
CA GLU A 14 12.28 -15.33 -0.43
C GLU A 14 11.09 -14.44 -0.85
N ALA A 15 10.03 -15.03 -1.40
CA ALA A 15 8.84 -14.29 -1.77
C ALA A 15 8.10 -13.71 -0.55
N GLN A 16 8.07 -14.42 0.58
CA GLN A 16 7.50 -13.93 1.84
C GLN A 16 8.34 -12.80 2.43
N GLU A 17 9.67 -12.95 2.45
CA GLU A 17 10.58 -11.90 2.90
C GLU A 17 10.45 -10.64 2.05
N THR A 18 10.39 -10.79 0.73
CA THR A 18 10.19 -9.65 -0.18
C THR A 18 8.84 -8.97 0.08
N ASN A 19 7.77 -9.74 0.28
CA ASN A 19 6.45 -9.18 0.61
C ASN A 19 6.49 -8.39 1.93
N ARG A 20 7.14 -8.92 2.98
CA ARG A 20 7.32 -8.21 4.27
C ARG A 20 8.13 -6.93 4.08
N PHE A 21 9.19 -6.98 3.27
CA PHE A 21 10.00 -5.80 2.96
C PHE A 21 9.21 -4.71 2.23
N LEU A 22 8.33 -5.10 1.28
CA LEU A 22 7.41 -4.16 0.63
C LEU A 22 6.43 -3.52 1.62
N ASP A 23 5.91 -4.30 2.57
CA ASP A 23 5.04 -3.79 3.64
C ASP A 23 5.77 -2.81 4.56
N THR A 24 7.03 -3.09 4.93
CA THR A 24 7.86 -2.17 5.70
C THR A 24 8.11 -0.86 4.94
N LYS A 25 8.38 -0.91 3.64
CA LYS A 25 8.54 0.29 2.81
C LYS A 25 7.27 1.12 2.73
N ALA A 26 6.12 0.47 2.54
CA ALA A 26 4.83 1.15 2.55
C ALA A 26 4.51 1.76 3.92
N GLY A 27 4.83 1.05 5.02
CA GLY A 27 4.70 1.57 6.37
C GLY A 27 5.56 2.80 6.62
N ALA A 28 6.83 2.77 6.19
CA ALA A 28 7.74 3.92 6.28
C ALA A 28 7.22 5.13 5.50
N LEU A 29 6.65 4.89 4.31
CA LEU A 29 6.03 5.93 3.48
C LEU A 29 4.85 6.60 4.22
N ILE A 30 3.95 5.82 4.83
CA ILE A 30 2.82 6.33 5.60
C ILE A 30 3.29 7.14 6.81
N VAL A 31 4.31 6.68 7.53
CA VAL A 31 4.89 7.41 8.66
C VAL A 31 5.45 8.76 8.19
N PHE A 32 6.21 8.77 7.10
CA PHE A 32 6.76 9.99 6.52
C PHE A 32 5.66 11.00 6.13
N GLU A 33 4.61 10.55 5.45
CA GLU A 33 3.45 11.38 5.08
C GLU A 33 2.71 11.93 6.30
N SER A 34 2.50 11.07 7.31
CA SER A 34 1.83 11.46 8.56
C SER A 34 2.63 12.51 9.32
N SER A 35 3.97 12.37 9.34
CA SER A 35 4.86 13.37 9.93
C SER A 35 4.81 14.70 9.18
N LEU A 36 4.83 14.68 7.84
CA LEU A 36 4.69 15.90 7.03
C LEU A 36 3.35 16.61 7.31
N LEU A 37 2.25 15.87 7.37
CA LEU A 37 0.94 16.42 7.68
C LEU A 37 0.91 17.02 9.09
N ALA A 38 1.45 16.31 10.09
CA ALA A 38 1.53 16.82 11.45
C ALA A 38 2.31 18.14 11.51
N VAL A 39 3.50 18.19 10.90
CA VAL A 39 4.34 19.40 10.84
C VAL A 39 3.61 20.53 10.12
N ALA A 40 2.91 20.26 9.02
CA ALA A 40 2.14 21.27 8.31
C ALA A 40 1.02 21.85 9.19
N VAL A 41 0.26 20.98 9.89
CA VAL A 41 -0.81 21.39 10.80
C VAL A 41 -0.26 22.22 11.96
N PHE A 42 0.83 21.80 12.60
CA PHE A 42 1.45 22.55 13.70
C PHE A 42 1.92 23.94 13.24
N ASN A 43 2.56 24.04 12.08
CA ASN A 43 3.03 25.32 11.55
C ASN A 43 1.89 26.23 11.07
N LEU A 44 0.78 25.66 10.58
CA LEU A 44 -0.41 26.41 10.17
C LEU A 44 -1.02 27.22 11.32
N PHE A 45 -0.93 26.71 12.55
CA PHE A 45 -1.43 27.40 13.75
C PHE A 45 -0.40 28.32 14.40
N ASP A 46 0.83 28.40 13.86
CA ASP A 46 1.80 29.36 14.35
C ASP A 46 1.40 30.80 14.00
N LYS A 47 1.66 31.73 14.93
CA LYS A 47 1.28 33.13 14.78
C LYS A 47 1.91 33.77 13.55
N SER A 48 3.17 33.44 13.26
CA SER A 48 3.88 34.00 12.11
C SER A 48 3.26 33.56 10.78
N THR A 49 2.85 32.29 10.69
CA THR A 49 2.15 31.73 9.53
C THR A 49 0.78 32.38 9.36
N LEU A 50 0.02 32.55 10.45
CA LEU A 50 -1.30 33.19 10.42
C LEU A 50 -1.20 34.67 10.02
N GLU A 51 -0.18 35.39 10.48
CA GLU A 51 0.09 36.77 10.07
C GLU A 51 0.46 36.86 8.59
N LEU A 52 1.25 35.90 8.09
CA LEU A 52 1.60 35.82 6.66
C LEU A 52 0.35 35.56 5.80
N ILE A 53 -0.51 34.62 6.21
CA ILE A 53 -1.79 34.35 5.54
C ILE A 53 -2.69 35.60 5.57
N ARG A 54 -2.79 36.28 6.72
CA ARG A 54 -3.58 37.51 6.86
C ARG A 54 -3.06 38.62 5.95
N ASN A 55 -1.74 38.81 5.88
CA ASN A 55 -1.13 39.79 5.00
C ASN A 55 -1.41 39.48 3.52
N LEU A 56 -1.37 38.20 3.14
CA LEU A 56 -1.71 37.76 1.79
C LEU A 56 -3.18 38.04 1.45
N ILE A 57 -4.10 37.73 2.36
CA ILE A 57 -5.55 37.99 2.19
C ILE A 57 -5.83 39.50 2.06
N ASN A 58 -5.06 40.35 2.73
CA ASN A 58 -5.28 41.79 2.68
C ASN A 58 -4.68 42.45 1.42
N ARG A 59 -3.61 41.89 0.84
CA ARG A 59 -2.86 42.51 -0.27
C ARG A 59 -3.18 41.91 -1.64
N ALA A 60 -3.47 40.62 -1.70
CA ALA A 60 -3.67 39.95 -2.98
C ALA A 60 -5.08 40.20 -3.56
N ALA A 61 -5.18 40.24 -4.89
CA ALA A 61 -6.47 40.30 -5.57
C ALA A 61 -7.35 39.08 -5.23
N ILE A 62 -8.67 39.28 -5.07
CA ILE A 62 -9.63 38.24 -4.69
C ILE A 62 -9.55 37.00 -5.61
N GLY A 63 -9.36 37.20 -6.91
CA GLY A 63 -9.20 36.08 -7.86
C GLY A 63 -7.98 35.19 -7.56
N TYR A 64 -6.89 35.79 -7.09
CA TYR A 64 -5.68 35.05 -6.68
C TYR A 64 -5.92 34.23 -5.41
N GLN A 65 -6.68 34.78 -4.46
CA GLN A 65 -7.05 34.10 -3.23
C GLN A 65 -7.94 32.88 -3.50
N ILE A 66 -8.94 33.03 -4.38
CA ILE A 66 -9.82 31.93 -4.81
C ILE A 66 -8.99 30.83 -5.48
N PHE A 67 -8.05 31.19 -6.35
CA PHE A 67 -7.15 30.24 -6.99
C PHE A 67 -6.29 29.48 -5.98
N LEU A 68 -5.66 30.16 -5.02
CA LEU A 68 -4.86 29.50 -3.99
C LEU A 68 -5.69 28.58 -3.09
N ALA A 69 -6.90 29.00 -2.70
CA ALA A 69 -7.81 28.18 -1.91
C ALA A 69 -8.23 26.92 -2.68
N PHE A 70 -8.59 27.06 -3.96
CA PHE A 70 -8.93 25.93 -4.83
C PHE A 70 -7.75 24.97 -4.97
N TYR A 71 -6.54 25.50 -5.24
CA TYR A 71 -5.32 24.70 -5.34
C TYR A 71 -5.07 23.91 -4.05
N PHE A 72 -5.18 24.56 -2.89
CA PHE A 72 -4.98 23.93 -1.59
C PHE A 72 -5.98 22.79 -1.33
N VAL A 73 -7.26 22.99 -1.67
CA VAL A 73 -8.28 21.94 -1.55
C VAL A 73 -7.97 20.76 -2.47
N CYS A 74 -7.62 21.01 -3.73
CA CYS A 74 -7.20 19.95 -4.65
C CYS A 74 -5.97 19.18 -4.14
N TYR A 75 -4.99 19.90 -3.60
CA TYR A 75 -3.80 19.30 -3.01
C TYR A 75 -4.14 18.40 -1.82
N LEU A 76 -5.02 18.84 -0.92
CA LEU A 76 -5.45 18.06 0.24
C LEU A 76 -6.19 16.78 -0.17
N ILE A 77 -7.06 16.86 -1.17
CA ILE A 77 -7.76 15.68 -1.73
C ILE A 77 -6.74 14.70 -2.32
N ALA A 78 -5.76 15.20 -3.08
CA ALA A 78 -4.70 14.37 -3.65
C ALA A 78 -3.84 13.68 -2.59
N LEU A 79 -3.53 14.39 -1.49
CA LEU A 79 -2.80 13.83 -0.34
C LEU A 79 -3.59 12.70 0.34
N ILE A 80 -4.89 12.90 0.60
CA ILE A 80 -5.74 11.87 1.22
C ILE A 80 -5.84 10.64 0.29
N ALA A 81 -6.05 10.86 -1.01
CA ALA A 81 -6.09 9.79 -2.00
C ALA A 81 -4.78 9.00 -2.03
N HIS A 82 -3.65 9.68 -1.87
CA HIS A 82 -2.32 9.07 -1.81
C HIS A 82 -2.11 8.22 -0.55
N ILE A 83 -2.52 8.70 0.63
CA ILE A 83 -2.47 7.90 1.87
C ILE A 83 -3.31 6.62 1.72
N LEU A 84 -4.52 6.73 1.17
CA LEU A 84 -5.40 5.56 0.93
C LEU A 84 -4.76 4.56 -0.04
N LEU A 85 -4.08 5.04 -1.08
CA LEU A 85 -3.34 4.21 -2.02
C LEU A 85 -2.18 3.49 -1.32
N SER A 86 -1.41 4.18 -0.49
CA SER A 86 -0.29 3.60 0.28
C SER A 86 -0.79 2.51 1.25
N LEU A 87 -1.95 2.70 1.89
CA LEU A 87 -2.59 1.68 2.73
C LEU A 87 -3.00 0.42 1.96
N ARG A 88 -3.41 0.55 0.69
CA ARG A 88 -3.75 -0.60 -0.19
C ARG A 88 -2.54 -1.45 -0.59
N VAL A 89 -1.32 -0.97 -0.37
CA VAL A 89 -0.10 -1.80 -0.51
C VAL A 89 -0.02 -2.81 0.64
N ILE A 90 -0.26 -2.36 1.88
CA ILE A 90 -0.18 -3.18 3.09
C ILE A 90 -1.36 -4.16 3.14
N PHE A 91 -2.56 -3.67 2.85
CA PHE A 91 -3.81 -4.45 2.90
C PHE A 91 -4.40 -4.65 1.50
N PRO A 92 -3.86 -5.57 0.69
CA PRO A 92 -4.47 -5.90 -0.60
C PRO A 92 -5.80 -6.63 -0.35
N GLN A 93 -6.90 -6.06 -0.84
CA GLN A 93 -8.26 -6.62 -0.73
C GLN A 93 -8.61 -7.68 -1.79
N GLU A 94 -7.63 -8.10 -2.59
CA GLU A 94 -7.83 -9.02 -3.72
C GLU A 94 -7.46 -10.45 -3.34
N ASN A 95 -8.31 -11.41 -3.75
CA ASN A 95 -8.00 -12.83 -3.65
C ASN A 95 -6.98 -13.21 -4.75
N PRO A 96 -5.74 -13.63 -4.40
CA PRO A 96 -4.74 -14.02 -5.40
C PRO A 96 -5.19 -15.23 -6.24
N GLU A 97 -6.00 -16.12 -5.67
CA GLU A 97 -6.47 -17.34 -6.37
C GLU A 97 -7.32 -17.00 -7.60
N ALA A 98 -8.05 -15.89 -7.57
CA ALA A 98 -8.89 -15.47 -8.69
C ALA A 98 -8.08 -14.94 -9.90
N HIS A 99 -6.79 -14.68 -9.71
CA HIS A 99 -5.91 -14.06 -10.71
C HIS A 99 -4.82 -15.00 -11.22
N ILE A 100 -4.90 -16.29 -10.85
CA ILE A 100 -3.97 -17.32 -11.31
C ILE A 100 -4.73 -18.22 -12.29
N ASP A 101 -4.25 -18.29 -13.52
CA ASP A 101 -4.73 -19.29 -14.47
C ASP A 101 -4.19 -20.66 -14.06
N LEU A 102 -5.10 -21.55 -13.70
CA LEU A 102 -4.78 -22.90 -13.26
C LEU A 102 -4.88 -23.91 -14.40
N GLY A 103 -5.59 -23.63 -15.49
CA GLY A 103 -5.93 -24.67 -16.48
C GLY A 103 -6.44 -25.96 -15.81
N ASP A 104 -5.81 -27.09 -16.12
CA ASP A 104 -6.10 -28.41 -15.53
C ASP A 104 -5.45 -28.65 -14.15
N PHE A 105 -4.74 -27.67 -13.61
CA PHE A 105 -4.02 -27.78 -12.35
C PHE A 105 -4.98 -27.68 -11.16
N GLN A 106 -5.12 -28.77 -10.41
CA GLN A 106 -5.99 -28.82 -9.22
C GLN A 106 -5.18 -28.98 -7.93
N PRO A 107 -4.87 -27.86 -7.22
CA PRO A 107 -4.32 -27.93 -5.87
C PRO A 107 -5.42 -28.36 -4.90
N LYS A 108 -5.05 -29.13 -3.87
CA LYS A 108 -5.93 -29.55 -2.77
C LYS A 108 -6.29 -28.40 -1.82
N ARG A 109 -5.61 -27.24 -1.93
CA ARG A 109 -5.79 -25.98 -1.17
C ARG A 109 -5.72 -26.20 0.33
N LEU A 110 -4.67 -26.92 0.76
CA LEU A 110 -4.44 -27.25 2.16
C LEU A 110 -3.41 -26.31 2.80
N PHE A 111 -2.58 -25.63 2.01
CA PHE A 111 -1.46 -24.85 2.57
C PHE A 111 -1.86 -23.67 3.47
N PHE A 112 -3.05 -23.07 3.29
CA PHE A 112 -3.45 -21.86 4.02
C PHE A 112 -4.78 -22.03 4.76
N LEU A 113 -4.73 -21.91 6.09
CA LEU A 113 -5.90 -21.94 6.96
C LEU A 113 -6.38 -20.50 7.20
N TYR A 114 -7.50 -20.12 6.60
CA TYR A 114 -7.99 -18.73 6.68
C TYR A 114 -9.48 -18.60 6.97
N LYS A 115 -10.22 -19.71 6.99
CA LYS A 115 -11.65 -19.69 7.23
C LYS A 115 -11.91 -19.84 8.72
N LEU A 116 -12.58 -18.86 9.28
CA LEU A 116 -13.23 -19.00 10.59
C LEU A 116 -14.69 -19.39 10.33
N ASP A 117 -15.22 -20.30 11.13
CA ASP A 117 -16.65 -20.58 11.14
C ASP A 117 -17.42 -19.53 11.95
N GLU A 118 -18.76 -19.65 11.99
CA GLU A 118 -19.64 -18.75 12.75
C GLU A 118 -19.32 -18.69 14.25
N LYS A 119 -18.60 -19.67 14.77
CA LYS A 119 -18.15 -19.76 16.17
C LYS A 119 -16.71 -19.26 16.35
N GLN A 120 -16.13 -18.64 15.32
CA GLN A 120 -14.73 -18.22 15.27
C GLN A 120 -13.73 -19.37 15.43
N CYS A 121 -14.12 -20.60 15.10
CA CYS A 121 -13.19 -21.72 15.05
C CYS A 121 -12.53 -21.82 13.67
N LEU A 122 -11.22 -22.09 13.65
CA LEU A 122 -10.45 -22.26 12.42
C LEU A 122 -10.89 -23.54 11.68
N ARG A 123 -11.12 -23.40 10.37
CA ARG A 123 -11.45 -24.50 9.46
C ARG A 123 -10.35 -24.66 8.41
N PRO A 124 -10.00 -25.91 8.04
CA PRO A 124 -10.44 -27.20 8.62
C PRO A 124 -10.01 -27.44 10.08
N SER A 125 -10.69 -28.38 10.76
CA SER A 125 -10.27 -28.83 12.10
C SER A 125 -8.94 -29.58 12.05
N VAL A 126 -8.25 -29.73 13.19
CA VAL A 126 -6.97 -30.47 13.25
C VAL A 126 -7.08 -31.89 12.70
N VAL A 127 -8.17 -32.60 13.02
CA VAL A 127 -8.42 -33.96 12.55
C VAL A 127 -8.67 -34.01 11.04
N GLU A 128 -9.45 -33.06 10.53
CA GLU A 128 -9.72 -32.96 9.09
C GLU A 128 -8.44 -32.62 8.32
N TYR A 129 -7.66 -31.67 8.83
CA TYR A 129 -6.39 -31.26 8.24
C TYR A 129 -5.38 -32.40 8.20
N SER A 130 -5.18 -33.10 9.32
CA SER A 130 -4.22 -34.21 9.40
C SER A 130 -4.61 -35.37 8.48
N THR A 131 -5.89 -35.69 8.39
CA THR A 131 -6.40 -36.75 7.50
C THR A 131 -6.20 -36.38 6.02
N ARG A 132 -6.49 -35.13 5.66
CA ARG A 132 -6.26 -34.64 4.29
C ARG A 132 -4.78 -34.58 3.94
N LEU A 133 -3.92 -34.19 4.88
CA LEU A 133 -2.47 -34.19 4.66
C LEU A 133 -1.91 -35.60 4.50
N ALA A 134 -2.35 -36.56 5.34
CA ALA A 134 -1.91 -37.95 5.28
C ALA A 134 -2.32 -38.66 3.97
N SER A 135 -3.36 -38.18 3.30
CA SER A 135 -3.83 -38.73 2.01
C SER A 135 -3.19 -38.08 0.79
N MET A 136 -2.32 -37.07 0.96
CA MET A 136 -1.62 -36.43 -0.14
C MET A 136 -0.42 -37.25 -0.61
N SER A 137 -0.26 -37.36 -1.93
CA SER A 137 0.98 -37.85 -2.52
C SER A 137 2.05 -36.76 -2.54
N ASP A 138 3.32 -37.13 -2.69
CA ASP A 138 4.42 -36.17 -2.89
C ASP A 138 4.16 -35.24 -4.10
N GLY A 139 3.47 -35.75 -5.13
CA GLY A 139 3.05 -34.96 -6.28
C GLY A 139 2.03 -33.88 -5.90
N ASP A 140 1.07 -34.20 -5.04
CA ASP A 140 0.10 -33.22 -4.54
C ASP A 140 0.76 -32.16 -3.66
N ILE A 141 1.76 -32.55 -2.86
CA ILE A 141 2.54 -31.63 -2.04
C ILE A 141 3.29 -30.62 -2.92
N ILE A 142 3.95 -31.08 -3.98
CA ILE A 142 4.62 -30.20 -4.95
C ILE A 142 3.61 -29.25 -5.60
N LYS A 143 2.40 -29.73 -5.94
CA LYS A 143 1.36 -28.88 -6.51
C LYS A 143 0.91 -27.78 -5.55
N GLU A 144 0.76 -28.09 -4.26
CA GLU A 144 0.46 -27.07 -3.25
C GLU A 144 1.55 -26.01 -3.16
N TYR A 145 2.82 -26.41 -3.15
CA TYR A 145 3.93 -25.46 -3.11
C TYR A 145 4.01 -24.56 -4.34
N ILE A 146 3.79 -25.11 -5.55
CA ILE A 146 3.73 -24.32 -6.77
C ILE A 146 2.58 -23.31 -6.69
N PHE A 147 1.41 -23.74 -6.24
CA PHE A 147 0.25 -22.87 -6.11
C PHE A 147 0.51 -21.72 -5.11
N GLU A 148 1.11 -22.02 -3.96
CA GLU A 148 1.45 -20.99 -2.97
C GLU A 148 2.49 -20.00 -3.51
N LEU A 149 3.52 -20.50 -4.20
CA LEU A 149 4.53 -19.64 -4.81
C LEU A 149 3.92 -18.68 -5.84
N LEU A 150 2.96 -19.13 -6.65
CA LEU A 150 2.22 -18.27 -7.58
C LEU A 150 1.39 -17.20 -6.86
N LYS A 151 0.66 -17.57 -5.80
CA LYS A 151 -0.11 -16.61 -4.97
C LYS A 151 0.80 -15.56 -4.32
N LEU A 152 1.96 -15.96 -3.82
CA LEU A 152 2.94 -15.04 -3.22
C LEU A 152 3.58 -14.14 -4.28
N SER A 153 3.88 -14.68 -5.46
CA SER A 153 4.44 -13.94 -6.58
C SER A 153 3.47 -12.89 -7.12
N TYR A 154 2.18 -13.23 -7.25
CA TYR A 154 1.12 -12.30 -7.61
C TYR A 154 1.04 -11.15 -6.59
N ARG A 155 0.93 -11.49 -5.29
CA ARG A 155 0.91 -10.49 -4.21
C ARG A 155 2.12 -9.57 -4.25
N ARG A 156 3.32 -10.12 -4.44
CA ARG A 156 4.57 -9.36 -4.56
C ARG A 156 4.51 -8.37 -5.71
N LYS A 157 4.08 -8.81 -6.89
CA LYS A 157 3.98 -7.96 -8.08
C LYS A 157 2.98 -6.82 -7.86
N LEU A 158 1.79 -7.15 -7.36
CA LEU A 158 0.74 -6.18 -7.06
C LEU A 158 1.21 -5.12 -6.05
N LYS A 159 1.84 -5.54 -4.94
CA LYS A 159 2.40 -4.64 -3.93
C LYS A 159 3.52 -3.76 -4.51
N SER A 160 4.43 -4.34 -5.28
CA SER A 160 5.54 -3.61 -5.89
C SER A 160 5.05 -2.53 -6.86
N ASP A 161 4.05 -2.84 -7.69
CA ASP A 161 3.52 -1.89 -8.67
C ASP A 161 2.76 -0.75 -8.00
N ARG A 162 1.95 -1.07 -6.99
CA ARG A 162 1.26 -0.06 -6.18
C ARG A 162 2.26 0.82 -5.44
N LEU A 163 3.29 0.25 -4.84
CA LEU A 163 4.33 1.00 -4.14
C LEU A 163 5.10 1.92 -5.10
N ALA A 164 5.49 1.43 -6.28
CA ALA A 164 6.13 2.24 -7.30
C ALA A 164 5.24 3.40 -7.76
N PHE A 165 3.94 3.15 -7.94
CA PHE A 165 2.97 4.20 -8.24
C PHE A 165 2.83 5.20 -7.09
N SER A 166 2.75 4.75 -5.83
CA SER A 166 2.76 5.62 -4.65
C SER A 166 3.99 6.51 -4.59
N PHE A 167 5.19 6.00 -4.87
CA PHE A 167 6.40 6.85 -4.90
C PHE A 167 6.36 7.92 -6.00
N ARG A 168 5.86 7.59 -7.20
CA ARG A 168 5.69 8.57 -8.28
C ARG A 168 4.65 9.64 -7.91
N PHE A 169 3.55 9.23 -7.29
CA PHE A 169 2.51 10.14 -6.81
C PHE A 169 3.07 11.05 -5.70
N LEU A 170 3.86 10.50 -4.77
CA LEU A 170 4.52 11.31 -3.73
C LEU A 170 5.43 12.36 -4.35
N ALA A 171 6.24 11.99 -5.36
CA ALA A 171 7.10 12.95 -6.06
C ALA A 171 6.28 14.09 -6.70
N PHE A 172 5.12 13.77 -7.28
CA PHE A 172 4.18 14.78 -7.79
C PHE A 172 3.64 15.70 -6.68
N LEU A 173 3.29 15.16 -5.52
CA LEU A 173 2.86 15.97 -4.37
C LEU A 173 3.99 16.89 -3.87
N ILE A 174 5.22 16.40 -3.78
CA ILE A 174 6.39 17.20 -3.38
C ILE A 174 6.61 18.37 -4.36
N VAL A 175 6.53 18.12 -5.67
CA VAL A 175 6.63 19.20 -6.67
C VAL A 175 5.45 20.17 -6.51
N GLY A 176 4.24 19.66 -6.29
CA GLY A 176 3.04 20.46 -6.08
C GLY A 176 3.14 21.40 -4.87
N ILE A 177 3.71 20.96 -3.75
CA ILE A 177 3.86 21.82 -2.56
C ILE A 177 4.96 22.88 -2.75
N VAL A 178 6.03 22.55 -3.48
CA VAL A 178 7.09 23.53 -3.83
C VAL A 178 6.53 24.63 -4.74
N ILE A 179 5.75 24.25 -5.77
CA ILE A 179 5.07 25.21 -6.65
C ILE A 179 4.11 26.09 -5.84
N PHE A 180 3.33 25.49 -4.94
CA PHE A 180 2.42 26.24 -4.06
C PHE A 180 3.17 27.26 -3.20
N GLY A 181 4.28 26.87 -2.59
CA GLY A 181 5.13 27.77 -1.81
C GLY A 181 5.68 28.93 -2.66
N PHE A 182 6.10 28.66 -3.89
CA PHE A 182 6.59 29.70 -4.81
C PHE A 182 5.47 30.67 -5.21
N LEU A 183 4.27 30.15 -5.50
CA LEU A 183 3.09 30.99 -5.78
C LEU A 183 2.78 31.87 -4.57
N LEU A 184 2.68 31.29 -3.37
CA LEU A 184 2.50 32.05 -2.13
C LEU A 184 3.51 33.19 -1.98
N ALA A 185 4.80 32.92 -2.20
CA ALA A 185 5.86 33.92 -2.14
C ALA A 185 5.71 35.00 -3.22
N TYR A 186 5.37 34.63 -4.46
CA TYR A 186 5.14 35.60 -5.54
C TYR A 186 3.95 36.52 -5.25
N GLY A 187 2.87 35.97 -4.70
CA GLY A 187 1.71 36.75 -4.27
C GLY A 187 2.03 37.77 -3.17
N LEU A 188 3.03 37.49 -2.33
CA LEU A 188 3.54 38.43 -1.30
C LEU A 188 4.46 39.52 -1.86
N LEU A 189 5.14 39.25 -2.99
CA LEU A 189 6.12 40.17 -3.59
C LEU A 189 5.51 41.05 -4.68
N ALA A 190 4.45 40.60 -5.33
CA ALA A 190 3.79 41.32 -6.43
C ALA A 190 2.81 42.42 -5.97
N TYR A 191 2.46 42.46 -4.67
CA TYR A 191 1.50 43.41 -4.07
C TYR A 191 1.87 43.77 -2.62
#